data_AF-A0AA35XDB4-F1
#
_entry.id   AF-A0AA35XDB4-F1
#
_cell.length_a   1.000
_cell.length_b   1.000
_cell.length_c   1.000
_cell.angle_alpha   90.00
_cell.angle_beta   90.00
_cell.angle_gamma   90.00
#
_symmetry.space_group_name_H-M   'P 1'
#
loop_
_entity.id
_entity.type
_entity.pdbx_description
1 polymer ?
#
loop_
_entity_poly.entity_id
_entity_poly.type
_entity_poly.pdbx_seq_one_letter_code
_entity_poly.pdbx_strand_id
1 'polypeptide(L)'
;MAPHVFAIADNAYRDMLQDRENQSILITGESGAGKTENTKKVIQYFATIAPNPTTTKHTNLEEQVIQANPVLEAFGNAKTIRNDNSSRFGKFIRIHFGPQGKIAGADIEFYLLEKSRVIHQQHGERCYHIFYQLLAGGSQELLNDLLLTRQVKSYNFLANSEVTVDNVDDAKEFNFTKEAMVTLGFTDEEQMSMFKTISGILHFGNIEVKQRPREEWATIPNTTEAEKVAHLLGMQAPDLMKALIKPRIRVGNEYVQQGRNQEQVRFSIGALSKAMYQRMFKWLVTRINKTLDTKARRNFFIGVLDIAGFEIFQVFRKEALLCGEKSWLGFY
;
A
#
# COMPACT_ATOMS: atom_id res chain seq x y z
N MET A 1 23.02 24.41 18.78
CA MET A 1 22.73 24.20 17.34
C MET A 1 21.53 25.08 16.97
N ALA A 2 21.50 25.69 15.79
CA ALA A 2 20.31 26.40 15.32
C ALA A 2 19.14 25.41 15.13
N PRO A 3 17.87 25.83 15.29
CA PRO A 3 16.73 24.92 15.19
C PRO A 3 16.66 24.28 13.81
N HIS A 4 16.88 22.97 13.76
CA HIS A 4 16.82 22.15 12.55
C HIS A 4 16.42 20.72 12.93
N VAL A 5 15.80 19.97 12.03
CA VAL A 5 15.36 18.57 12.27
C VAL A 5 16.53 17.67 12.70
N PHE A 6 17.75 17.99 12.28
CA PHE A 6 18.98 17.32 12.70
C PHE A 6 19.27 17.45 14.19
N ALA A 7 18.93 18.58 14.81
CA ALA A 7 19.13 18.76 16.25
C ALA A 7 18.19 17.85 17.06
N ILE A 8 16.95 17.64 16.59
CA ILE A 8 16.01 16.70 17.21
C ILE A 8 16.50 15.26 17.04
N ALA A 9 17.01 14.91 15.85
CA ALA A 9 17.60 13.60 15.61
C ALA A 9 18.85 13.35 16.47
N ASP A 10 19.74 14.33 16.61
CA ASP A 10 20.93 14.25 17.48
C ASP A 10 20.56 14.02 18.94
N ASN A 11 19.60 14.79 19.46
CA ASN A 11 19.10 14.62 20.83
C ASN A 11 18.54 13.21 21.04
N ALA A 12 17.62 12.75 20.17
CA ALA A 12 17.07 11.41 20.26
C ALA A 12 18.15 10.32 20.20
N TYR A 13 19.18 10.51 19.38
CA TYR A 13 20.31 9.57 19.31
C TYR A 13 21.15 9.56 20.59
N ARG A 14 21.46 10.72 21.16
CA ARG A 14 22.21 10.83 22.42
C ARG A 14 21.42 10.24 23.59
N ASP A 15 20.14 10.57 23.70
CA ASP A 15 19.24 10.09 24.74
C ASP A 15 19.12 8.55 24.67
N MET A 16 18.96 7.98 23.47
CA MET A 16 18.98 6.52 23.27
C MET A 16 20.28 5.87 23.77
N LEU A 17 21.44 6.49 23.51
CA LEU A 17 22.74 5.94 23.93
C LEU A 17 22.99 6.09 25.43
N GLN A 18 22.53 7.18 26.02
CA GLN A 18 22.70 7.50 27.44
C GLN A 18 21.74 6.66 28.30
N ASP A 19 20.45 6.70 27.98
CA ASP A 19 19.39 6.12 28.80
C ASP A 19 19.13 4.65 28.48
N ARG A 20 19.65 4.15 27.35
CA ARG A 20 19.48 2.76 26.89
C ARG A 20 18.01 2.38 26.70
N GLU A 21 17.23 3.33 26.17
CA GLU A 21 15.82 3.15 25.84
C GLU A 21 15.55 3.48 24.37
N ASN A 22 14.52 2.84 23.80
CA ASN A 22 14.08 3.13 22.44
C ASN A 22 13.45 4.53 22.38
N GLN A 23 13.65 5.23 21.26
CA GLN A 23 13.13 6.58 21.06
C GLN A 23 12.14 6.62 19.90
N SER A 24 11.33 7.68 19.86
CA SER A 24 10.44 7.92 18.72
C SER A 24 10.38 9.40 18.37
N ILE A 25 10.40 9.70 17.07
CA ILE A 25 10.20 11.03 16.50
C ILE A 25 8.88 11.00 15.73
N LEU A 26 7.90 11.77 16.21
CA LEU A 26 6.59 11.88 15.58
C LEU A 26 6.53 13.15 14.73
N ILE A 27 6.35 13.00 13.42
CA ILE A 27 6.27 14.14 12.50
C ILE A 27 4.80 14.38 12.13
N THR A 28 4.21 15.38 12.78
CA THR A 28 2.81 15.75 12.55
C THR A 28 2.69 16.95 11.62
N GLY A 29 1.60 17.01 10.87
CA GLY A 29 1.27 18.16 10.02
C GLY A 29 0.14 17.84 9.05
N GLU A 30 -0.50 18.87 8.52
CA GLU A 30 -1.54 18.73 7.50
C GLU A 30 -1.03 18.02 6.23
N SER A 31 -1.96 17.58 5.38
CA SER A 31 -1.62 17.02 4.07
C SER A 31 -0.78 18.05 3.28
N GLY A 32 0.35 17.64 2.72
CA GLY A 32 1.28 18.54 2.02
C GLY A 32 2.32 19.27 2.89
N ALA A 33 2.31 19.15 4.21
CA ALA A 33 3.24 19.86 5.11
C ALA A 33 4.73 19.40 5.05
N GLY A 34 5.11 18.53 4.11
CA GLY A 34 6.49 18.04 3.98
C GLY A 34 6.92 17.00 5.03
N LYS A 35 5.99 16.23 5.59
CA LYS A 35 6.30 15.17 6.59
C LYS A 35 7.33 14.17 6.06
N THR A 36 7.08 13.59 4.89
CA THR A 36 7.98 12.65 4.20
C THR A 36 9.37 13.22 3.98
N GLU A 37 9.48 14.50 3.60
CA GLU A 37 10.76 15.17 3.37
C GLU A 37 11.55 15.36 4.67
N ASN A 38 10.87 15.66 5.78
CA ASN A 38 11.52 15.72 7.09
C ASN A 38 11.96 14.34 7.57
N THR A 39 11.17 13.29 7.32
CA THR A 39 11.55 11.90 7.60
C THR A 39 12.83 11.51 6.86
N LYS A 40 12.97 11.87 5.57
CA LYS A 40 14.20 11.64 4.79
C LYS A 40 15.42 12.30 5.44
N LYS A 41 15.29 13.56 5.88
CA LYS A 41 16.37 14.29 6.58
C LYS A 41 16.77 13.64 7.90
N VAL A 42 15.82 13.15 8.68
CA VAL A 42 16.11 12.42 9.94
C VAL A 42 16.95 11.16 9.65
N ILE A 43 16.55 10.38 8.64
CA ILE A 43 17.25 9.15 8.25
C ILE A 43 18.66 9.45 7.74
N GLN A 44 18.79 10.47 6.88
CA GLN A 44 20.08 10.94 6.35
C GLN A 44 21.03 11.37 7.46
N TYR A 45 20.51 12.04 8.49
CA TYR A 45 21.30 12.41 9.66
C TYR A 45 21.87 11.17 10.37
N PHE A 46 21.03 10.19 10.68
CA PHE A 46 21.49 8.94 11.32
C PHE A 46 22.51 8.18 10.47
N ALA A 47 22.30 8.11 9.15
CA ALA A 47 23.22 7.49 8.21
C ALA A 47 24.61 8.17 8.25
N THR A 48 24.65 9.48 8.44
CA THR A 48 25.89 10.27 8.50
C THR A 48 26.64 10.10 9.82
N ILE A 49 25.94 10.11 10.96
CA ILE A 49 26.58 10.13 12.29
C ILE A 49 26.89 8.73 12.86
N ALA A 50 26.14 7.72 12.43
CA ALA A 50 26.24 6.35 12.94
C ALA A 50 26.56 5.32 11.83
N PRO A 51 27.50 5.59 10.90
CA PRO A 51 27.77 4.68 9.80
C PRO A 51 28.37 3.38 10.33
N ASN A 52 27.96 2.26 9.73
CA ASN A 52 28.58 0.97 9.98
C ASN A 52 29.70 0.74 8.94
N PRO A 53 30.97 0.60 9.33
CA PRO A 53 32.07 0.43 8.38
C PRO A 53 32.05 -0.93 7.65
N THR A 54 31.24 -1.88 8.10
CA THR A 54 31.13 -3.22 7.51
C THR A 54 30.11 -3.32 6.37
N THR A 55 29.24 -2.32 6.19
CA THR A 55 28.39 -2.22 5.01
C THR A 55 29.23 -1.77 3.83
N THR A 56 29.50 -2.68 2.89
CA THR A 56 30.22 -2.40 1.65
C THR A 56 29.48 -1.34 0.84
N LYS A 57 30.22 -0.63 -0.04
CA LYS A 57 29.76 0.50 -0.90
C LYS A 57 28.46 0.30 -1.69
N HIS A 58 27.86 -0.89 -1.70
CA HIS A 58 26.59 -1.21 -2.37
C HIS A 58 25.37 -1.31 -1.43
N THR A 59 25.52 -0.99 -0.13
CA THR A 59 24.48 -1.16 0.88
C THR A 59 24.33 0.07 1.77
N ASN A 60 24.17 1.24 1.16
CA ASN A 60 23.87 2.45 1.91
C ASN A 60 22.40 2.38 2.36
N LEU A 61 22.16 2.17 3.66
CA LEU A 61 20.80 2.04 4.22
C LEU A 61 19.93 3.24 3.86
N GLU A 62 20.52 4.44 3.83
CA GLU A 62 19.86 5.67 3.37
C GLU A 62 19.29 5.50 1.96
N GLU A 63 20.12 5.07 1.01
CA GLU A 63 19.71 4.85 -0.37
C GLU A 63 18.60 3.78 -0.43
N GLN A 64 18.74 2.67 0.28
CA GLN A 64 17.71 1.62 0.28
C GLN A 64 16.36 2.11 0.82
N VAL A 65 16.36 2.90 1.89
CA VAL A 65 15.13 3.49 2.44
C VAL A 65 14.56 4.56 1.50
N ILE A 66 15.41 5.33 0.81
CA ILE A 66 14.98 6.29 -0.22
C ILE A 66 14.35 5.55 -1.40
N GLN A 67 14.96 4.46 -1.88
CA GLN A 67 14.46 3.62 -2.98
C GLN A 67 13.17 2.87 -2.62
N ALA A 68 12.91 2.63 -1.33
CA ALA A 68 11.63 2.08 -0.89
C ALA A 68 10.46 3.06 -1.11
N ASN A 69 10.69 4.37 -1.13
CA ASN A 69 9.61 5.36 -1.21
C ASN A 69 8.85 5.30 -2.55
N PRO A 70 9.48 5.31 -3.75
CA PRO A 70 8.73 5.17 -5.01
C PRO A 70 7.74 4.00 -5.00
N VAL A 71 8.17 2.83 -4.50
CA VAL A 71 7.32 1.65 -4.40
C VAL A 71 6.21 1.83 -3.37
N LEU A 72 6.51 2.37 -2.19
CA LEU A 72 5.50 2.63 -1.16
C LEU A 72 4.50 3.72 -1.57
N GLU A 73 4.93 4.74 -2.30
CA GLU A 73 4.09 5.83 -2.79
C GLU A 73 3.19 5.33 -3.92
N ALA A 74 3.73 4.57 -4.89
CA ALA A 74 2.92 3.96 -5.94
C ALA A 74 1.76 3.11 -5.37
N PHE A 75 2.04 2.30 -4.35
CA PHE A 75 1.07 1.36 -3.77
C PHE A 75 0.32 1.88 -2.53
N GLY A 76 0.67 3.06 -2.03
CA GLY A 76 0.18 3.56 -0.74
C GLY A 76 -0.28 5.01 -0.77
N ASN A 77 0.06 5.77 -1.80
CA ASN A 77 -0.40 7.14 -1.99
C ASN A 77 -1.51 7.21 -3.05
N ALA A 78 -2.33 8.25 -2.93
CA ALA A 78 -3.37 8.59 -3.89
C ALA A 78 -3.62 10.09 -3.90
N LYS A 79 -4.21 10.58 -5.00
CA LYS A 79 -4.73 11.94 -5.08
C LYS A 79 -6.01 12.09 -4.25
N THR A 80 -6.05 13.11 -3.42
CA THR A 80 -7.24 13.61 -2.72
C THR A 80 -7.59 15.01 -3.23
N ILE A 81 -8.66 15.61 -2.69
CA ILE A 81 -9.08 16.97 -3.11
C ILE A 81 -8.02 18.03 -2.77
N ARG A 82 -7.21 17.80 -1.72
CA ARG A 82 -6.27 18.79 -1.18
C ARG A 82 -4.80 18.46 -1.42
N ASN A 83 -4.50 17.23 -1.84
CA ASN A 83 -3.13 16.77 -2.01
C ASN A 83 -3.08 15.71 -3.12
N ASP A 84 -2.27 15.98 -4.13
CA ASP A 84 -2.12 15.14 -5.30
C ASP A 84 -1.32 13.84 -5.03
N ASN A 85 -0.50 13.82 -3.97
CA ASN A 85 0.31 12.66 -3.56
C ASN A 85 0.13 12.40 -2.04
N SER A 86 -1.10 12.12 -1.62
CA SER A 86 -1.47 11.91 -0.21
C SER A 86 -1.22 10.45 0.21
N SER A 87 -0.36 10.23 1.21
CA SER A 87 -0.20 8.90 1.81
C SER A 87 -1.49 8.47 2.50
N ARG A 88 -2.01 7.29 2.12
CA ARG A 88 -3.25 6.71 2.68
C ARG A 88 -2.99 5.52 3.61
N PHE A 89 -1.81 5.53 4.22
CA PHE A 89 -1.36 4.64 5.28
C PHE A 89 -0.41 5.42 6.20
N GLY A 90 -0.29 4.99 7.45
CA GLY A 90 0.76 5.44 8.36
C GLY A 90 2.02 4.61 8.16
N LYS A 91 3.18 5.25 8.12
CA LYS A 91 4.49 4.63 7.93
C LYS A 91 5.33 4.85 9.18
N PHE A 92 5.74 3.76 9.82
CA PHE A 92 6.63 3.78 10.98
C PHE A 92 7.96 3.14 10.59
N ILE A 93 9.00 3.95 10.48
CA ILE A 93 10.34 3.49 10.10
C ILE A 93 11.16 3.34 11.37
N ARG A 94 11.56 2.12 11.70
CA ARG A 94 12.49 1.86 12.80
C ARG A 94 13.90 1.79 12.27
N ILE A 95 14.77 2.68 12.74
CA ILE A 95 16.21 2.59 12.50
C ILE A 95 16.83 1.88 13.70
N HIS A 96 17.44 0.73 13.46
CA HIS A 96 18.06 -0.10 14.50
C HIS A 96 19.51 0.27 14.70
N PHE A 97 19.94 0.26 15.96
CA PHE A 97 21.29 0.53 16.38
C PHE A 97 21.86 -0.65 17.17
N GLY A 98 23.12 -0.98 16.87
CA GLY A 98 23.87 -2.02 17.57
C GLY A 98 24.46 -1.53 18.89
N PRO A 99 25.20 -2.40 19.61
CA PRO A 99 25.74 -2.09 20.93
C PRO A 99 26.66 -0.85 20.97
N GLN A 100 27.40 -0.60 19.89
CA GLN A 100 28.30 0.57 19.75
C GLN A 100 27.59 1.82 19.21
N GLY A 101 26.26 1.83 19.13
CA GLY A 101 25.48 2.95 18.59
C GLY A 101 25.54 3.08 17.07
N LYS A 102 26.10 2.10 16.35
CA LYS A 102 26.14 2.10 14.88
C LYS A 102 24.87 1.52 14.30
N ILE A 103 24.51 1.96 13.11
CA ILE A 103 23.34 1.44 12.38
C ILE A 103 23.47 -0.08 12.18
N ALA A 104 22.42 -0.80 12.55
CA ALA A 104 22.26 -2.24 12.45
C ALA A 104 21.10 -2.64 11.49
N GLY A 105 20.56 -1.70 10.73
CA GLY A 105 19.52 -1.92 9.73
C GLY A 105 18.27 -1.10 9.99
N ALA A 106 17.24 -1.32 9.18
CA ALA A 106 15.94 -0.69 9.36
C ALA A 106 14.81 -1.66 9.09
N ASP A 107 13.62 -1.33 9.56
CA ASP A 107 12.39 -1.92 9.07
C ASP A 107 11.26 -0.89 9.07
N ILE A 108 10.24 -1.18 8.27
CA ILE A 108 9.07 -0.35 8.08
C ILE A 108 7.85 -1.15 8.54
N GLU A 109 7.09 -0.57 9.46
CA GLU A 109 5.74 -1.01 9.78
C GLU A 109 4.73 -0.05 9.17
N PHE A 110 3.62 -0.59 8.68
CA PHE A 110 2.54 0.21 8.15
C PHE A 110 1.28 0.06 9.00
N TYR A 111 0.51 1.14 9.06
CA TYR A 111 -0.71 1.25 9.83
C TYR A 111 -1.84 1.79 8.97
N LEU A 112 -3.07 1.36 9.23
CA LEU A 112 -4.30 2.00 8.72
C LEU A 112 -4.32 2.28 7.21
N LEU A 113 -3.93 1.32 6.37
CA LEU A 113 -4.12 1.43 4.92
C LEU A 113 -5.61 1.61 4.61
N GLU A 114 -5.97 2.69 3.90
CA GLU A 114 -7.34 3.01 3.49
C GLU A 114 -7.81 2.07 2.37
N LYS A 115 -8.16 0.84 2.75
CA LYS A 115 -8.57 -0.20 1.80
C LYS A 115 -9.82 0.17 1.01
N SER A 116 -10.76 0.94 1.57
CA SER A 116 -11.97 1.34 0.86
C SER A 116 -11.69 2.13 -0.44
N ARG A 117 -10.56 2.82 -0.53
CA ARG A 117 -10.13 3.56 -1.73
C ARG A 117 -9.93 2.67 -2.95
N VAL A 118 -9.63 1.39 -2.78
CA VAL A 118 -9.43 0.43 -3.88
C VAL A 118 -10.69 0.28 -4.76
N ILE A 119 -11.87 0.41 -4.16
CA ILE A 119 -13.15 0.14 -4.83
C ILE A 119 -14.05 1.37 -4.96
N HIS A 120 -13.72 2.47 -4.26
CA HIS A 120 -14.55 3.66 -4.23
C HIS A 120 -13.76 4.92 -3.87
N GLN A 121 -13.89 5.95 -4.70
CA GLN A 121 -13.28 7.27 -4.52
C GLN A 121 -14.36 8.35 -4.57
N GLN A 122 -14.18 9.45 -3.82
CA GLN A 122 -15.06 10.61 -3.97
C GLN A 122 -14.72 11.38 -5.25
N HIS A 123 -15.64 12.23 -5.69
CA HIS A 123 -15.40 13.12 -6.82
C HIS A 123 -14.15 13.99 -6.55
N GLY A 124 -13.28 14.11 -7.55
CA GLY A 124 -12.00 14.81 -7.44
C GLY A 124 -10.85 13.98 -6.85
N GLU A 125 -11.09 12.75 -6.38
CA GLU A 125 -10.05 11.85 -5.85
C GLU A 125 -9.59 10.79 -6.88
N ARG A 126 -8.45 10.16 -6.62
CA ARG A 126 -7.98 8.95 -7.31
C ARG A 126 -7.93 7.74 -6.39
N CYS A 127 -7.90 6.56 -7.02
CA CYS A 127 -7.39 5.35 -6.41
C CYS A 127 -5.85 5.45 -6.24
N TYR A 128 -5.22 4.41 -5.69
CA TYR A 128 -3.76 4.36 -5.54
C TYR A 128 -3.03 4.54 -6.87
N HIS A 129 -1.90 5.24 -6.88
CA HIS A 129 -1.21 5.64 -8.11
C HIS A 129 -0.84 4.46 -9.01
N ILE A 130 -0.44 3.32 -8.44
CA ILE A 130 0.00 2.13 -9.17
C ILE A 130 -1.01 1.66 -10.22
N PHE A 131 -2.32 1.81 -9.98
CA PHE A 131 -3.34 1.41 -10.95
C PHE A 131 -3.22 2.19 -12.26
N TYR A 132 -2.89 3.47 -12.19
CA TYR A 132 -2.80 4.35 -13.36
C TYR A 132 -1.40 4.29 -13.97
N GLN A 133 -0.37 4.23 -13.11
CA GLN A 133 1.01 4.01 -13.53
C GLN A 133 1.13 2.74 -14.37
N LEU A 134 0.55 1.62 -13.93
CA LEU A 134 0.56 0.37 -14.69
C LEU A 134 -0.15 0.51 -16.03
N LEU A 135 -1.34 1.13 -16.07
CA LEU A 135 -2.12 1.31 -17.30
C LEU A 135 -1.46 2.28 -18.29
N ALA A 136 -0.74 3.30 -17.81
CA ALA A 136 -0.06 4.30 -18.62
C ALA A 136 1.35 3.86 -19.05
N GLY A 137 2.14 3.32 -18.13
CA GLY A 137 3.55 2.98 -18.34
C GLY A 137 3.84 1.52 -18.68
N GLY A 138 2.90 0.60 -18.45
CA GLY A 138 3.07 -0.81 -18.80
C GLY A 138 3.33 -1.01 -20.30
N SER A 139 4.26 -1.90 -20.65
CA SER A 139 4.47 -2.29 -22.05
C SER A 139 3.20 -2.96 -22.59
N GLN A 140 3.00 -2.95 -23.92
CA GLN A 140 1.81 -3.58 -24.49
C GLN A 140 1.79 -5.10 -24.22
N GLU A 141 2.97 -5.74 -24.21
CA GLU A 141 3.13 -7.14 -23.82
C GLU A 141 2.68 -7.39 -22.38
N LEU A 142 3.17 -6.58 -21.43
CA LEU A 142 2.78 -6.66 -20.03
C LEU A 142 1.27 -6.46 -19.85
N LEU A 143 0.68 -5.47 -20.53
CA LEU A 143 -0.76 -5.22 -20.45
C LEU A 143 -1.57 -6.40 -21.02
N ASN A 144 -1.09 -7.03 -22.10
CA ASN A 144 -1.73 -8.21 -22.68
C ASN A 144 -1.67 -9.40 -21.71
N ASP A 145 -0.53 -9.66 -21.09
CA ASP A 145 -0.37 -10.73 -20.08
C ASP A 145 -1.25 -10.51 -18.85
N LEU A 146 -1.50 -9.24 -18.53
CA LEU A 146 -2.38 -8.83 -17.45
C LEU A 146 -3.85 -8.70 -17.88
N LEU A 147 -4.19 -8.91 -19.15
CA LEU A 147 -5.55 -8.77 -19.71
C LEU A 147 -6.12 -7.34 -19.57
N LEU A 148 -5.23 -6.34 -19.52
CA LEU A 148 -5.56 -4.93 -19.30
C LEU A 148 -5.62 -4.13 -20.61
N THR A 149 -6.41 -3.05 -20.59
CA THR A 149 -6.42 -2.00 -21.61
C THR A 149 -6.07 -0.67 -20.97
N ARG A 150 -5.50 0.27 -21.73
CA ARG A 150 -5.11 1.59 -21.20
C ARG A 150 -6.30 2.48 -20.81
N GLN A 151 -7.53 2.08 -21.15
CA GLN A 151 -8.73 2.88 -20.90
C GLN A 151 -9.15 2.78 -19.42
N VAL A 152 -8.69 3.71 -18.60
CA VAL A 152 -8.98 3.76 -17.14
C VAL A 152 -10.48 3.66 -16.84
N LYS A 153 -11.31 4.38 -17.59
CA LYS A 153 -12.77 4.41 -17.40
C LYS A 153 -13.49 3.10 -17.76
N SER A 154 -12.79 2.13 -18.39
CA SER A 154 -13.34 0.80 -18.63
C SER A 154 -13.40 -0.07 -17.35
N TYR A 155 -12.77 0.38 -16.26
CA TYR A 155 -12.76 -0.32 -14.98
C TYR A 155 -13.68 0.35 -13.97
N ASN A 156 -14.71 -0.35 -13.52
CA ASN A 156 -15.75 0.18 -12.63
C ASN A 156 -15.18 0.73 -11.31
N PHE A 157 -14.14 0.09 -10.75
CA PHE A 157 -13.47 0.57 -9.53
C PHE A 157 -12.66 1.85 -9.70
N LEU A 158 -12.38 2.27 -10.94
CA LEU A 158 -11.73 3.52 -11.27
C LEU A 158 -12.65 4.51 -11.99
N ALA A 159 -13.89 4.11 -12.33
CA ALA A 159 -14.79 4.90 -13.18
C ALA A 159 -15.10 6.28 -12.60
N ASN A 160 -15.22 6.37 -11.27
CA ASN A 160 -15.50 7.63 -10.55
C ASN A 160 -14.23 8.42 -10.18
N SER A 161 -13.04 7.87 -10.42
CA SER A 161 -11.79 8.55 -10.12
C SER A 161 -11.45 9.61 -11.16
N GLU A 162 -10.71 10.62 -10.73
CA GLU A 162 -9.92 11.43 -11.65
C GLU A 162 -8.93 10.54 -12.42
N VAL A 163 -8.63 10.91 -13.66
CA VAL A 163 -7.70 10.13 -14.49
C VAL A 163 -6.31 10.73 -14.41
N THR A 164 -6.20 12.05 -14.51
CA THR A 164 -4.94 12.79 -14.51
C THR A 164 -4.70 13.47 -13.18
N VAL A 165 -3.43 13.74 -12.90
CA VAL A 165 -2.96 14.55 -11.79
C VAL A 165 -2.07 15.64 -12.40
N ASP A 166 -2.21 16.87 -11.93
CA ASP A 166 -1.45 17.98 -12.50
C ASP A 166 0.06 17.77 -12.31
N ASN A 167 0.82 17.94 -13.38
CA ASN A 167 2.29 17.78 -13.42
C ASN A 167 2.82 16.37 -13.11
N VAL A 168 1.99 15.33 -13.15
CA VAL A 168 2.43 13.94 -12.95
C VAL A 168 2.27 13.15 -14.24
N ASP A 169 3.35 12.50 -14.66
CA ASP A 169 3.38 11.58 -15.79
C ASP A 169 3.37 10.14 -15.28
N ASP A 170 2.16 9.55 -15.21
CA ASP A 170 1.96 8.18 -14.68
C ASP A 170 2.84 7.14 -15.40
N ALA A 171 3.19 7.34 -16.68
CA ALA A 171 4.04 6.42 -17.43
C ALA A 171 5.51 6.50 -16.98
N LYS A 172 6.02 7.72 -16.72
CA LYS A 172 7.36 7.90 -16.16
C LYS A 172 7.44 7.40 -14.72
N GLU A 173 6.43 7.69 -13.90
CA GLU A 173 6.35 7.22 -12.52
C GLU A 173 6.32 5.68 -12.42
N PHE A 174 5.70 5.01 -13.40
CA PHE A 174 5.75 3.55 -13.49
C PHE A 174 7.18 3.03 -13.72
N ASN A 175 7.97 3.70 -14.57
CA ASN A 175 9.36 3.32 -14.82
C ASN A 175 10.20 3.48 -13.56
N PHE A 176 10.06 4.60 -12.85
CA PHE A 176 10.73 4.80 -11.56
C PHE A 176 10.33 3.74 -10.54
N THR A 177 9.05 3.38 -10.48
CA THR A 177 8.57 2.31 -9.61
C THR A 177 9.19 0.96 -9.96
N LYS A 178 9.24 0.59 -11.25
CA LYS A 178 9.88 -0.65 -11.71
C LYS A 178 11.38 -0.68 -11.42
N GLU A 179 12.09 0.41 -11.69
CA GLU A 179 13.52 0.53 -11.39
C GLU A 179 13.78 0.38 -9.89
N ALA A 180 13.00 1.06 -9.05
CA ALA A 180 13.09 0.93 -7.60
C ALA A 180 12.80 -0.50 -7.12
N MET A 181 11.82 -1.19 -7.70
CA MET A 181 11.56 -2.60 -7.41
C MET A 181 12.77 -3.48 -7.75
N VAL A 182 13.44 -3.26 -8.89
CA VAL A 182 14.66 -3.98 -9.26
C VAL A 182 15.78 -3.69 -8.26
N THR A 183 16.01 -2.42 -7.89
CA THR A 183 17.03 -2.03 -6.91
C THR A 183 16.78 -2.64 -5.53
N LEU A 184 15.52 -2.76 -5.12
CA LEU A 184 15.13 -3.43 -3.87
C LEU A 184 15.18 -4.97 -3.96
N GLY A 185 15.53 -5.50 -5.13
CA GLY A 185 15.74 -6.92 -5.39
C GLY A 185 14.47 -7.72 -5.68
N PHE A 186 13.35 -7.08 -6.00
CA PHE A 186 12.14 -7.80 -6.41
C PHE A 186 12.40 -8.57 -7.69
N THR A 187 12.13 -9.87 -7.69
CA THR A 187 12.27 -10.68 -8.92
C THR A 187 11.19 -10.32 -9.93
N ASP A 188 11.39 -10.64 -11.20
CA ASP A 188 10.37 -10.43 -12.23
C ASP A 188 9.07 -11.20 -11.92
N GLU A 189 9.18 -12.39 -11.33
CA GLU A 189 8.04 -13.18 -10.86
C GLU A 189 7.27 -12.49 -9.73
N GLU A 190 8.00 -11.90 -8.77
CA GLU A 190 7.43 -11.14 -7.66
C GLU A 190 6.69 -9.89 -8.19
N GLN A 191 7.32 -9.13 -9.10
CA GLN A 191 6.72 -7.98 -9.76
C GLN A 191 5.46 -8.37 -10.53
N MET A 192 5.56 -9.40 -11.38
CA MET A 192 4.44 -9.92 -12.16
C MET A 192 3.28 -10.38 -11.28
N SER A 193 3.56 -11.06 -10.16
CA SER A 193 2.52 -11.52 -9.22
C SER A 193 1.76 -10.36 -8.57
N MET A 194 2.46 -9.27 -8.24
CA MET A 194 1.82 -8.04 -7.75
C MET A 194 0.94 -7.41 -8.83
N PHE A 195 1.44 -7.30 -10.07
CA PHE A 195 0.67 -6.73 -11.16
C PHE A 195 -0.55 -7.58 -11.54
N LYS A 196 -0.44 -8.92 -11.51
CA LYS A 196 -1.58 -9.84 -11.65
C LYS A 196 -2.63 -9.64 -10.56
N THR A 197 -2.21 -9.39 -9.31
CA THR A 197 -3.12 -9.10 -8.20
C THR A 197 -3.89 -7.81 -8.43
N ILE A 198 -3.21 -6.74 -8.86
CA ILE A 198 -3.83 -5.44 -9.18
C ILE A 198 -4.77 -5.56 -10.39
N SER A 199 -4.35 -6.26 -11.44
CA SER A 199 -5.19 -6.53 -12.61
C SER A 199 -6.45 -7.31 -12.23
N GLY A 200 -6.29 -8.38 -11.44
CA GLY A 200 -7.41 -9.17 -10.93
C GLY A 200 -8.41 -8.32 -10.14
N ILE A 201 -7.95 -7.34 -9.37
CA ILE A 201 -8.82 -6.38 -8.67
C ILE A 201 -9.64 -5.53 -9.65
N LEU A 202 -9.03 -5.05 -10.73
CA LEU A 202 -9.73 -4.27 -11.76
C LEU A 202 -10.81 -5.09 -12.45
N HIS A 203 -10.50 -6.33 -12.85
CA HIS A 203 -11.47 -7.24 -13.46
C HIS A 203 -12.57 -7.68 -12.50
N PHE A 204 -12.25 -7.86 -11.20
CA PHE A 204 -13.26 -8.12 -10.18
C PHE A 204 -14.35 -7.04 -10.16
N GLY A 205 -13.96 -5.76 -10.26
CA GLY A 205 -14.91 -4.64 -10.31
C GLY A 205 -15.82 -4.66 -11.53
N ASN A 206 -15.40 -5.31 -12.62
CA ASN A 206 -16.14 -5.42 -13.86
C ASN A 206 -17.07 -6.65 -13.93
N ILE A 207 -17.04 -7.54 -12.94
CA ILE A 207 -17.96 -8.69 -12.90
C ILE A 207 -19.40 -8.16 -12.74
N GLU A 208 -20.19 -8.34 -13.80
CA GLU A 208 -21.61 -8.05 -13.76
C GLU A 208 -22.35 -9.11 -12.95
N VAL A 209 -23.07 -8.66 -11.93
CA VAL A 209 -23.97 -9.50 -11.14
C VAL A 209 -25.39 -9.00 -11.37
N LYS A 210 -26.33 -9.91 -11.66
CA LYS A 210 -27.76 -9.61 -11.84
C LYS A 210 -28.62 -10.48 -10.93
N GLN A 211 -29.68 -9.92 -10.36
CA GLN A 211 -30.75 -10.68 -9.72
C GLN A 211 -31.92 -10.79 -10.71
N ARG A 212 -32.28 -12.00 -11.12
CA ARG A 212 -33.49 -12.21 -11.94
C ARG A 212 -34.70 -12.39 -11.02
N PRO A 213 -35.89 -11.84 -11.33
CA PRO A 213 -37.06 -11.88 -10.44
C PRO A 213 -37.52 -13.28 -10.03
N ARG A 214 -37.23 -14.31 -10.84
CA ARG A 214 -37.63 -15.70 -10.62
C ARG A 214 -36.51 -16.56 -10.02
N GLU A 215 -35.32 -16.01 -9.82
CA GLU A 215 -34.18 -16.74 -9.28
C GLU A 215 -33.99 -16.37 -7.80
N GLU A 216 -33.78 -17.38 -6.95
CA GLU A 216 -33.57 -17.20 -5.51
C GLU A 216 -32.22 -16.54 -5.17
N TRP A 217 -31.24 -16.61 -6.08
CA TRP A 217 -29.89 -16.08 -5.92
C TRP A 217 -29.43 -15.35 -7.19
N ALA A 218 -28.36 -14.57 -7.07
CA ALA A 218 -27.84 -13.81 -8.18
C ALA A 218 -27.12 -14.68 -9.23
N THR A 219 -27.02 -14.17 -10.44
CA THR A 219 -26.30 -14.80 -11.55
C THR A 219 -25.26 -13.85 -12.14
N ILE A 220 -24.23 -14.44 -12.76
CA ILE A 220 -23.19 -13.75 -13.53
C ILE A 220 -23.49 -14.04 -15.01
N PRO A 221 -24.16 -13.13 -15.73
CA PRO A 221 -24.62 -13.38 -17.10
C PRO A 221 -23.47 -13.43 -18.12
N ASN A 222 -22.38 -12.72 -17.85
CA ASN A 222 -21.18 -12.70 -18.69
C ASN A 222 -20.00 -13.20 -17.85
N THR A 223 -19.42 -14.33 -18.25
CA THR A 223 -18.34 -15.00 -17.50
C THR A 223 -16.95 -14.47 -17.83
N THR A 224 -16.79 -13.68 -18.89
CA THR A 224 -15.49 -13.21 -19.39
C THR A 224 -14.64 -12.56 -18.30
N GLU A 225 -15.20 -11.62 -17.53
CA GLU A 225 -14.43 -10.94 -16.48
C GLU A 225 -14.08 -11.89 -15.32
N ALA A 226 -14.96 -12.83 -14.98
CA ALA A 226 -14.67 -13.84 -13.97
C ALA A 226 -13.59 -14.83 -14.43
N GLU A 227 -13.55 -15.17 -15.73
CA GLU A 227 -12.51 -16.00 -16.34
C GLU A 227 -11.15 -15.28 -16.34
N LYS A 228 -11.12 -13.98 -16.68
CA LYS A 228 -9.90 -13.16 -16.57
C LYS A 228 -9.35 -13.16 -15.15
N VAL A 229 -10.20 -12.91 -14.15
CA VAL A 229 -9.81 -12.96 -12.73
C VAL A 229 -9.26 -14.34 -12.35
N ALA A 230 -9.96 -15.40 -12.74
CA ALA A 230 -9.55 -16.76 -12.43
C ALA A 230 -8.18 -17.09 -13.05
N HIS A 231 -7.95 -16.72 -14.32
CA HIS A 231 -6.67 -16.89 -14.99
C HIS A 231 -5.53 -16.15 -14.28
N LEU A 232 -5.71 -14.87 -13.95
CA LEU A 232 -4.70 -14.04 -13.30
C LEU A 232 -4.33 -14.55 -11.90
N LEU A 233 -5.28 -15.11 -11.17
CA LEU A 233 -5.11 -15.60 -9.80
C LEU A 233 -4.80 -17.11 -9.73
N GLY A 234 -4.67 -17.79 -10.87
CA GLY A 234 -4.38 -19.23 -10.91
C GLY A 234 -5.49 -20.11 -10.36
N MET A 235 -6.76 -19.71 -10.57
CA MET A 235 -7.95 -20.41 -10.09
C MET A 235 -8.80 -20.94 -11.26
N GLN A 236 -9.70 -21.88 -10.97
CA GLN A 236 -10.71 -22.31 -11.93
C GLN A 236 -11.91 -21.36 -11.92
N ALA A 237 -12.32 -20.87 -13.09
CA ALA A 237 -13.42 -19.92 -13.21
C ALA A 237 -14.77 -20.46 -12.66
N PRO A 238 -15.16 -21.73 -12.90
CA PRO A 238 -16.39 -22.29 -12.32
C PRO A 238 -16.40 -22.26 -10.79
N ASP A 239 -15.25 -22.53 -10.16
CA ASP A 239 -15.13 -22.55 -8.70
C ASP A 239 -15.20 -21.14 -8.12
N LEU A 240 -14.56 -20.16 -8.77
CA LEU A 240 -14.66 -18.75 -8.38
C LEU A 240 -16.11 -18.27 -8.44
N MET A 241 -16.80 -18.48 -9.56
CA MET A 241 -18.19 -18.06 -9.74
C MET A 241 -19.12 -18.75 -8.74
N LYS A 242 -18.93 -20.06 -8.51
CA LYS A 242 -19.69 -20.81 -7.50
C LYS A 242 -19.44 -20.27 -6.10
N ALA A 243 -18.19 -19.95 -5.74
CA ALA A 243 -17.86 -19.41 -4.42
C ALA A 243 -18.45 -18.01 -4.20
N LEU A 244 -18.56 -17.19 -5.25
CA LEU A 244 -19.19 -15.87 -5.17
C LEU A 244 -20.71 -15.97 -4.98
N ILE A 245 -21.40 -16.82 -5.75
CA ILE A 245 -22.87 -16.92 -5.73
C ILE A 245 -23.38 -17.83 -4.59
N LYS A 246 -22.70 -18.95 -4.35
CA LYS A 246 -23.08 -19.99 -3.38
C LYS A 246 -21.89 -20.39 -2.49
N PRO A 247 -21.37 -19.46 -1.67
CA PRO A 247 -20.29 -19.78 -0.74
C PRO A 247 -20.69 -20.90 0.23
N ARG A 248 -19.69 -21.71 0.63
CA ARG A 248 -19.84 -22.70 1.70
C ARG A 248 -19.66 -21.99 3.04
N ILE A 249 -20.67 -22.05 3.89
CA ILE A 249 -20.68 -21.41 5.21
C ILE A 249 -20.65 -22.52 6.25
N ARG A 250 -19.78 -22.36 7.25
CA ARG A 250 -19.75 -23.25 8.41
C ARG A 250 -20.84 -22.86 9.39
N VAL A 251 -21.76 -23.78 9.68
CA VAL A 251 -22.82 -23.61 10.67
C VAL A 251 -22.64 -24.73 11.70
N GLY A 252 -22.14 -24.38 12.89
CA GLY A 252 -21.68 -25.37 13.86
C GLY A 252 -20.52 -26.22 13.32
N ASN A 253 -20.76 -27.54 13.18
CA ASN A 253 -19.77 -28.49 12.65
C ASN A 253 -20.00 -28.88 11.18
N GLU A 254 -21.04 -28.35 10.53
CA GLU A 254 -21.38 -28.68 9.14
C GLU A 254 -21.13 -27.51 8.20
N TYR A 255 -21.00 -27.82 6.90
CA TYR A 255 -20.88 -26.84 5.83
C TYR A 255 -22.11 -26.86 4.94
N VAL A 256 -22.80 -25.72 4.87
CA VAL A 256 -24.00 -25.54 4.05
C VAL A 256 -23.67 -24.57 2.90
N GLN A 257 -24.23 -24.82 1.72
CA GLN A 257 -24.17 -23.87 0.60
C GLN A 257 -25.37 -22.92 0.71
N GLN A 258 -25.10 -21.62 0.76
CA GLN A 258 -26.15 -20.61 0.80
C GLN A 258 -26.02 -19.67 -0.40
N GLY A 259 -27.10 -19.54 -1.18
CA GLY A 259 -27.18 -18.57 -2.26
C GLY A 259 -27.12 -17.13 -1.75
N ARG A 260 -26.48 -16.25 -2.53
CA ARG A 260 -26.37 -14.81 -2.24
C ARG A 260 -27.16 -14.00 -3.25
N ASN A 261 -27.78 -12.92 -2.78
CA ASN A 261 -28.43 -11.95 -3.66
C ASN A 261 -27.40 -11.03 -4.33
N GLN A 262 -27.83 -10.23 -5.31
CA GLN A 262 -26.93 -9.37 -6.08
C GLN A 262 -26.10 -8.42 -5.22
N GLU A 263 -26.70 -7.80 -4.21
CA GLU A 263 -26.02 -6.86 -3.31
C GLU A 263 -24.95 -7.56 -2.48
N GLN A 264 -25.26 -8.73 -1.91
CA GLN A 264 -24.32 -9.54 -1.13
C GLN A 264 -23.13 -10.02 -1.95
N VAL A 265 -23.36 -10.40 -3.21
CA VAL A 265 -22.26 -10.80 -4.12
C VAL A 265 -21.39 -9.60 -4.46
N ARG A 266 -21.98 -8.44 -4.79
CA ARG A 266 -21.22 -7.20 -5.05
C ARG A 266 -20.40 -6.76 -3.83
N PHE A 267 -20.99 -6.86 -2.64
CA PHE A 267 -20.30 -6.60 -1.38
C PHE A 267 -19.12 -7.56 -1.18
N SER A 268 -19.33 -8.86 -1.45
CA SER A 268 -18.28 -9.88 -1.37
C SER A 268 -17.13 -9.61 -2.33
N ILE A 269 -17.43 -9.26 -3.59
CA ILE A 269 -16.42 -8.85 -4.58
C ILE A 269 -15.61 -7.68 -4.05
N GLY A 270 -16.26 -6.60 -3.60
CA GLY A 270 -15.56 -5.45 -3.04
C GLY A 270 -14.74 -5.80 -1.78
N ALA A 271 -15.24 -6.67 -0.92
CA ALA A 271 -14.52 -7.14 0.26
C ALA A 271 -13.27 -7.96 -0.10
N LEU A 272 -13.38 -8.85 -1.09
CA LEU A 272 -12.26 -9.64 -1.62
C LEU A 272 -11.20 -8.73 -2.24
N SER A 273 -11.59 -7.78 -3.10
CA SER A 273 -10.66 -6.83 -3.71
C SER A 273 -9.88 -6.01 -2.67
N LYS A 274 -10.56 -5.51 -1.64
CA LYS A 274 -9.93 -4.81 -0.51
C LYS A 274 -8.96 -5.70 0.26
N ALA A 275 -9.35 -6.95 0.52
CA ALA A 275 -8.52 -7.89 1.25
C ALA A 275 -7.27 -8.32 0.45
N MET A 276 -7.42 -8.54 -0.87
CA MET A 276 -6.32 -8.83 -1.78
C MET A 276 -5.30 -7.69 -1.79
N TYR A 277 -5.76 -6.46 -1.98
CA TYR A 277 -4.88 -5.29 -2.00
C TYR A 277 -4.14 -5.12 -0.68
N GLN A 278 -4.85 -5.21 0.45
CA GLN A 278 -4.25 -5.09 1.78
C GLN A 278 -3.19 -6.17 2.05
N ARG A 279 -3.47 -7.44 1.67
CA ARG A 279 -2.52 -8.55 1.85
C ARG A 279 -1.31 -8.40 0.94
N MET A 280 -1.50 -7.96 -0.30
CA MET A 280 -0.42 -7.64 -1.23
C MET A 280 0.44 -6.50 -0.69
N PHE A 281 -0.17 -5.40 -0.20
CA PHE A 281 0.57 -4.29 0.40
C PHE A 281 1.36 -4.73 1.63
N LYS A 282 0.77 -5.56 2.50
CA LYS A 282 1.50 -6.15 3.64
C LYS A 282 2.68 -7.02 3.20
N TRP A 283 2.49 -7.81 2.15
CA TRP A 283 3.57 -8.63 1.59
C TRP A 283 4.67 -7.76 0.99
N LEU A 284 4.32 -6.70 0.26
CA LEU A 284 5.24 -5.71 -0.30
C LEU A 284 6.11 -5.08 0.79
N VAL A 285 5.50 -4.61 1.89
CA VAL A 285 6.27 -4.05 3.03
C VAL A 285 7.17 -5.11 3.66
N THR A 286 6.67 -6.34 3.85
CA THR A 286 7.50 -7.46 4.32
C THR A 286 8.69 -7.72 3.39
N ARG A 287 8.49 -7.65 2.06
CA ARG A 287 9.52 -7.87 1.06
C ARG A 287 10.56 -6.76 1.05
N ILE A 288 10.16 -5.50 1.22
CA ILE A 288 11.07 -4.35 1.40
C ILE A 288 11.90 -4.54 2.67
N ASN A 289 11.27 -4.93 3.78
CA ASN A 289 11.99 -5.14 5.04
C ASN A 289 13.08 -6.21 4.96
N LYS A 290 12.92 -7.24 4.12
CA LYS A 290 14.00 -8.21 3.87
C LYS A 290 15.24 -7.58 3.25
N THR A 291 15.08 -6.50 2.49
CA THR A 291 16.19 -5.77 1.86
C THR A 291 16.85 -4.79 2.84
N LEU A 292 16.08 -4.25 3.79
CA LEU A 292 16.56 -3.32 4.83
C LEU A 292 17.15 -4.02 6.07
N ASP A 293 16.83 -5.30 6.23
CA ASP A 293 17.34 -6.13 7.32
C ASP A 293 18.85 -6.39 7.14
N THR A 294 19.62 -6.08 8.19
CA THR A 294 21.01 -6.53 8.27
C THR A 294 21.13 -7.58 9.37
N LYS A 295 21.98 -8.58 9.15
CA LYS A 295 22.27 -9.63 10.15
C LYS A 295 23.00 -9.09 11.40
N ALA A 296 23.20 -7.78 11.52
CA ALA A 296 23.83 -7.17 12.68
C ALA A 296 22.93 -7.29 13.92
N ARG A 297 23.56 -7.36 15.10
CA ARG A 297 22.84 -7.38 16.37
C ARG A 297 22.13 -6.05 16.59
N ARG A 298 20.82 -6.11 16.87
CA ARG A 298 19.97 -4.95 17.19
C ARG A 298 19.80 -4.85 18.70
N ASN A 299 20.07 -3.68 19.27
CA ASN A 299 19.89 -3.42 20.70
C ASN A 299 18.77 -2.41 20.94
N PHE A 300 18.82 -1.27 20.24
CA PHE A 300 17.88 -0.17 20.39
C PHE A 300 17.40 0.31 19.02
N PHE A 301 16.27 1.00 18.98
CA PHE A 301 15.82 1.66 17.76
C PHE A 301 15.32 3.09 18.03
N ILE A 302 15.39 3.91 16.98
CA ILE A 302 14.68 5.18 16.90
C ILE A 302 13.60 5.03 15.83
N GLY A 303 12.35 5.18 16.24
CA GLY A 303 11.20 5.07 15.36
C GLY A 303 10.78 6.43 14.81
N VAL A 304 10.73 6.59 13.50
CA VAL A 304 10.20 7.80 12.85
C VAL A 304 8.79 7.49 12.35
N LEU A 305 7.80 8.16 12.93
CA LEU A 305 6.40 7.96 12.59
C LEU A 305 5.90 9.08 11.67
N ASP A 306 5.56 8.67 10.45
CA ASP A 306 5.02 9.48 9.36
C ASP A 306 3.57 9.03 9.11
N ILE A 307 2.62 9.70 9.74
CA ILE A 307 1.19 9.39 9.60
C ILE A 307 0.59 10.26 8.50
N ALA A 308 -0.33 9.68 7.72
CA ALA A 308 -1.18 10.41 6.79
C ALA A 308 -1.73 11.71 7.42
N GLY A 309 -1.66 12.82 6.67
CA GLY A 309 -2.19 14.10 7.14
C GLY A 309 -3.68 13.98 7.46
N PHE A 310 -4.12 14.66 8.52
CA PHE A 310 -5.55 14.73 8.87
C PHE A 310 -6.30 15.41 7.72
N GLU A 311 -7.30 14.74 7.16
CA GLU A 311 -8.18 15.29 6.12
C GLU A 311 -9.60 15.36 6.67
N ILE A 312 -10.14 16.58 6.82
CA ILE A 312 -11.51 16.82 7.27
C ILE A 312 -12.44 16.63 6.07
N PHE A 313 -13.30 15.61 6.13
CA PHE A 313 -14.29 15.32 5.09
C PHE A 313 -15.69 15.74 5.54
N GLN A 314 -16.56 16.14 4.59
CA GLN A 314 -17.98 16.38 4.86
C GLN A 314 -18.77 15.10 5.16
N VAL A 315 -18.26 13.93 4.75
CA VAL A 315 -18.81 12.60 5.06
C VAL A 315 -17.72 11.71 5.63
N PHE A 316 -17.81 11.41 6.93
CA PHE A 316 -16.85 10.53 7.60
C PHE A 316 -17.10 9.06 7.26
N ARG A 317 -16.11 8.39 6.64
CA ARG A 317 -16.09 6.91 6.56
C ARG A 317 -15.49 6.35 7.86
N LYS A 318 -15.98 5.20 8.34
CA LYS A 318 -15.47 4.53 9.56
C LYS A 318 -13.94 4.33 9.59
N GLU A 319 -13.29 4.19 8.43
CA GLU A 319 -11.83 4.03 8.31
C GLU A 319 -11.09 5.39 8.46
N ALA A 320 -11.64 6.48 7.94
CA ALA A 320 -11.12 7.83 8.16
C ALA A 320 -11.35 8.29 9.61
N LEU A 321 -12.48 7.88 10.22
CA LEU A 321 -12.75 8.01 11.65
C LEU A 321 -11.69 7.29 12.50
N LEU A 322 -11.20 6.10 12.11
CA LEU A 322 -10.14 5.41 12.86
C LEU A 322 -8.78 6.13 12.81
N CYS A 323 -8.43 6.78 11.68
CA CYS A 323 -7.27 7.68 11.63
C CYS A 323 -7.46 8.91 12.54
N GLY A 324 -8.70 9.37 12.73
CA GLY A 324 -9.03 10.55 13.55
C GLY A 324 -9.30 10.28 15.04
N GLU A 325 -9.85 9.12 15.41
CA GLU A 325 -10.27 8.79 16.79
C GLU A 325 -9.21 7.96 17.54
N LYS A 326 -8.43 7.11 16.85
CA LYS A 326 -7.35 6.34 17.51
C LYS A 326 -6.07 7.13 17.73
N SER A 327 -5.93 8.32 17.14
CA SER A 327 -4.86 9.26 17.49
C SER A 327 -4.95 9.73 18.94
N TRP A 328 -6.13 9.61 19.58
CA TRP A 328 -6.34 9.95 20.99
C TRP A 328 -6.45 8.74 21.92
N LEU A 329 -7.04 7.63 21.48
CA LEU A 329 -7.35 6.49 22.38
C LEU A 329 -6.24 5.43 22.53
N GLY A 330 -5.09 5.61 21.88
CA GLY A 330 -3.91 4.74 22.03
C GLY A 330 -2.80 5.28 22.94
N PHE A 331 -2.99 6.46 23.53
CA PHE A 331 -1.98 7.17 24.33
C PHE A 331 -2.47 7.53 25.74
N TYR A 332 -3.30 6.66 26.33
CA TYR A 332 -3.51 6.59 27.78
C TYR A 332 -3.18 5.20 28.30
#